data_AF-A0A933E2W7-F1
#
_entry.id   AF-A0A933E2W7-F1
#
_cell.length_a   1.000
_cell.length_b   1.000
_cell.length_c   1.000
_cell.angle_alpha   90.00
_cell.angle_beta   90.00
_cell.angle_gamma   90.00
#
_symmetry.space_group_name_H-M   'P 1'
#
loop_
_entity.id
_entity.type
_entity.pdbx_description
1 polymer ?
#
loop_
_entity_poly.entity_id
_entity_poly.type
_entity_poly.pdbx_seq_one_letter_code
_entity_poly.pdbx_strand_id
1 'polypeptide(L)'
;MKYIYLLTLLTSLAACGNSQLETVVSPDPTPSPQSGKGYASFSLGSDFPADLDIPDIDGMRSTAFIVSTTNPSGVIAVDIDARPMKISERFKGVISPNGSGVPNNLVIASPEEAFLLTSSSIVSFNPQTGDIYQVANANEQVDIGSPRTNSFGVPVPATITPSFPGGMAIIGRNLYITNANYAQTFVPAIANPGIVQVFAISADHRLHRTSSFVTSCFNPTGLTVRSDRELLITHSGVIDILDAHGRPQTESCIDIVDTATNAVTSTLRLGNIGASFRGVALTRDGTMGFLGSATSGKLYQLDFLNRRWLRGSDDPFLITDEVDFLSDAKFSANDGTLFVSSFEQSSIFMLDASSLTPSLSAEHFVVGFPAGVTEQNPSGANTGIGAIAVRPGTRGEDYQNEDLFVLTGYPGKLVAIDSGKPAQEPTLQEDPSETITPPAPPTGNQNDACQSFVQAVTSFTPGSGAGFGQASLPSIVLGPPEGTGEYQGSNHVVSLGTSGSIVLDMGNCRIVNKSGPDFIVFENSFYVSGNSASPYAELGKISVSSDGATFVDFPCQSTLYPYVGCAGWHPVLSNSTNGISPFDPSVSGGEAFDLDAIGISEARYIRIEDMSGIGFGNAKGIDHDANSIINGKIQ
;
A
#
# COMPACT_ATOMS: atom_id res chain seq x y z
N MET A 1 -14.50 20.74 -18.18
CA MET A 1 -14.11 22.16 -18.44
C MET A 1 -13.13 22.78 -17.39
N LYS A 2 -12.68 22.09 -16.32
CA LYS A 2 -12.03 22.78 -15.18
C LYS A 2 -10.72 22.21 -14.58
N TYR A 3 -10.27 20.98 -14.86
CA TYR A 3 -9.06 20.45 -14.17
C TYR A 3 -7.70 20.83 -14.78
N ILE A 4 -7.55 20.91 -16.10
CA ILE A 4 -6.28 21.43 -16.69
C ILE A 4 -6.28 22.98 -16.74
N TYR A 5 -7.46 23.60 -16.73
CA TYR A 5 -7.58 25.00 -16.30
C TYR A 5 -7.28 25.18 -14.80
N LEU A 6 -7.31 24.14 -13.95
CA LEU A 6 -6.84 24.24 -12.57
C LEU A 6 -5.31 24.40 -12.50
N LEU A 7 -4.58 23.97 -13.54
CA LEU A 7 -3.12 24.18 -13.66
C LEU A 7 -2.76 25.48 -14.42
N THR A 8 -3.66 26.03 -15.24
CA THR A 8 -3.41 27.19 -16.10
C THR A 8 -4.27 28.45 -15.84
N LEU A 9 -5.33 28.37 -15.03
CA LEU A 9 -6.23 29.48 -14.67
C LEU A 9 -6.03 29.99 -13.23
N LEU A 10 -4.94 29.62 -12.56
CA LEU A 10 -4.58 30.19 -11.25
C LEU A 10 -4.06 31.65 -11.34
N THR A 11 -4.05 32.25 -12.54
CA THR A 11 -3.61 33.63 -12.73
C THR A 11 -4.73 34.68 -12.74
N SER A 12 -6.03 34.36 -12.68
CA SER A 12 -7.04 35.43 -12.84
C SER A 12 -8.48 35.22 -12.33
N LEU A 13 -8.73 34.56 -11.19
CA LEU A 13 -10.05 34.65 -10.55
C LEU A 13 -9.93 34.76 -9.03
N ALA A 14 -9.86 36.01 -8.55
CA ALA A 14 -10.27 36.34 -7.18
C ALA A 14 -11.79 36.13 -7.11
N ALA A 15 -12.23 34.96 -6.66
CA ALA A 15 -13.63 34.74 -6.34
C ALA A 15 -13.97 35.49 -5.06
N CYS A 16 -14.68 36.62 -5.20
CA CYS A 16 -15.35 37.30 -4.12
C CYS A 16 -16.56 36.46 -3.66
N GLY A 17 -16.31 35.41 -2.88
CA GLY A 17 -17.31 34.75 -2.04
C GLY A 17 -16.82 34.85 -0.60
N ASN A 18 -17.70 35.21 0.34
CA ASN A 18 -17.34 35.30 1.76
C ASN A 18 -16.83 33.93 2.24
N SER A 19 -15.51 33.78 2.34
CA SER A 19 -14.79 32.55 2.67
C SER A 19 -14.98 32.20 4.15
N GLN A 20 -16.12 31.62 4.50
CA GLN A 20 -16.41 31.13 5.84
C GLN A 20 -16.33 29.60 5.83
N LEU A 21 -15.45 29.04 6.66
CA LEU A 21 -15.48 27.62 7.00
C LEU A 21 -16.70 27.39 7.88
N GLU A 22 -17.64 26.57 7.41
CA GLU A 22 -18.89 26.36 8.13
C GLU A 22 -19.31 24.89 8.11
N THR A 23 -19.79 24.45 9.27
CA THR A 23 -20.39 23.13 9.46
C THR A 23 -21.82 23.20 8.97
N VAL A 24 -22.09 22.68 7.77
CA VAL A 24 -23.45 22.71 7.22
C VAL A 24 -24.10 21.34 7.39
N VAL A 25 -25.05 21.26 8.32
CA VAL A 25 -26.05 20.18 8.31
C VAL A 25 -27.13 20.60 7.31
N SER A 26 -26.83 20.52 6.02
CA SER A 26 -27.78 20.99 5.00
C SER A 26 -28.89 19.94 4.83
N PRO A 27 -30.17 20.35 4.78
CA PRO A 27 -31.17 19.61 4.03
C PRO A 27 -30.93 19.85 2.53
N ASP A 28 -29.84 19.31 1.96
CA ASP A 28 -29.67 19.33 0.49
C ASP A 28 -30.66 18.31 -0.13
N PRO A 29 -31.27 18.62 -1.29
CA PRO A 29 -32.41 17.90 -1.84
C PRO A 29 -32.06 16.57 -2.53
N THR A 30 -30.85 16.04 -2.37
CA THR A 30 -30.47 14.72 -2.89
C THR A 30 -30.68 13.66 -1.79
N PRO A 31 -31.81 12.91 -1.82
CA PRO A 31 -31.96 11.78 -0.91
C PRO A 31 -30.88 10.75 -1.22
N SER A 32 -30.16 10.31 -0.19
CA SER A 32 -29.57 8.96 -0.22
C SER A 32 -30.69 7.97 -0.57
N PRO A 33 -30.49 7.05 -1.54
CA PRO A 33 -31.47 6.00 -1.86
C PRO A 33 -31.84 5.14 -0.65
N GLN A 34 -31.04 5.15 0.42
CA GLN A 34 -31.23 4.30 1.58
C GLN A 34 -31.91 4.98 2.79
N SER A 35 -32.00 6.32 2.86
CA SER A 35 -32.53 6.98 4.08
C SER A 35 -33.37 8.24 3.90
N GLY A 36 -33.43 8.84 2.70
CA GLY A 36 -34.18 10.09 2.48
C GLY A 36 -33.59 11.33 3.19
N LYS A 37 -32.39 11.23 3.77
CA LYS A 37 -31.59 12.34 4.31
C LYS A 37 -30.34 12.56 3.45
N GLY A 38 -29.89 13.81 3.34
CA GLY A 38 -28.63 14.16 2.67
C GLY A 38 -27.39 13.71 3.48
N TYR A 39 -26.25 13.62 2.82
CA TYR A 39 -24.98 13.24 3.46
C TYR A 39 -24.50 14.31 4.46
N ALA A 40 -23.80 13.88 5.51
CA ALA A 40 -23.09 14.80 6.38
C ALA A 40 -21.96 15.47 5.59
N SER A 41 -21.80 16.79 5.73
CA SER A 41 -20.77 17.53 4.99
C SER A 41 -20.15 18.67 5.78
N PHE A 42 -18.94 19.05 5.40
CA PHE A 42 -18.19 20.18 5.92
C PHE A 42 -17.83 21.12 4.76
N SER A 43 -18.22 22.39 4.84
CA SER A 43 -17.95 23.38 3.79
C SER A 43 -16.55 23.93 3.95
N LEU A 44 -15.75 23.88 2.88
CA LEU A 44 -14.36 24.35 2.91
C LEU A 44 -14.24 25.86 2.68
N GLY A 45 -15.31 26.51 2.23
CA GLY A 45 -15.28 27.93 1.85
C GLY A 45 -14.41 28.24 0.62
N SER A 46 -13.85 27.19 0.00
CA SER A 46 -12.98 27.17 -1.16
C SER A 46 -13.49 26.15 -2.16
N ASP A 47 -13.45 26.47 -3.45
CA ASP A 47 -13.74 25.49 -4.50
C ASP A 47 -12.48 24.70 -4.90
N PHE A 48 -12.69 23.49 -5.41
CA PHE A 48 -11.65 22.59 -5.93
C PHE A 48 -10.51 22.32 -4.93
N PRO A 49 -10.82 21.76 -3.74
CA PRO A 49 -9.79 21.17 -2.90
C PRO A 49 -9.04 20.08 -3.68
N ALA A 50 -7.72 20.02 -3.50
CA ALA A 50 -6.86 19.22 -4.35
C ALA A 50 -6.73 17.77 -3.86
N ASP A 51 -6.68 17.55 -2.55
CA ASP A 51 -6.31 16.27 -1.96
C ASP A 51 -6.96 16.02 -0.60
N LEU A 52 -7.07 14.75 -0.25
CA LEU A 52 -7.66 14.27 0.99
C LEU A 52 -6.85 13.09 1.50
N ASP A 53 -6.44 13.16 2.77
CA ASP A 53 -5.79 12.05 3.47
C ASP A 53 -6.49 11.78 4.81
N ILE A 54 -6.74 10.51 5.10
CA ILE A 54 -7.16 10.02 6.42
C ILE A 54 -6.10 8.99 6.82
N PRO A 55 -5.07 9.40 7.58
CA PRO A 55 -3.90 8.55 7.79
C PRO A 55 -4.24 7.30 8.59
N ASP A 56 -3.72 6.15 8.15
CA ASP A 56 -3.72 4.93 8.95
C ASP A 56 -2.58 4.97 9.98
N ILE A 57 -2.71 5.92 10.91
CA ILE A 57 -1.73 6.18 11.97
C ILE A 57 -2.50 6.28 13.28
N ASP A 58 -2.01 5.58 14.30
CA ASP A 58 -2.63 5.56 15.62
C ASP A 58 -2.88 6.97 16.16
N GLY A 59 -4.14 7.22 16.54
CA GLY A 59 -4.59 8.52 17.03
C GLY A 59 -4.85 9.58 15.95
N MET A 60 -4.70 9.26 14.66
CA MET A 60 -5.02 10.18 13.54
C MET A 60 -6.26 9.75 12.74
N ARG A 61 -6.73 8.50 12.89
CA ARG A 61 -7.87 7.91 12.14
C ARG A 61 -9.23 8.63 12.28
N SER A 62 -9.34 9.58 13.21
CA SER A 62 -10.52 10.44 13.41
C SER A 62 -10.39 11.83 12.80
N THR A 63 -9.32 12.09 12.03
CA THR A 63 -9.07 13.39 11.40
C THR A 63 -8.83 13.23 9.91
N ALA A 64 -9.59 13.96 9.10
CA ALA A 64 -9.35 14.14 7.68
C ALA A 64 -8.46 15.37 7.45
N PHE A 65 -7.38 15.23 6.68
CA PHE A 65 -6.51 16.31 6.27
C PHE A 65 -6.78 16.66 4.81
N ILE A 66 -7.20 17.89 4.57
CA ILE A 66 -7.71 18.35 3.27
C ILE A 66 -6.78 19.40 2.72
N VAL A 67 -6.30 19.21 1.49
CA VAL A 67 -5.52 20.22 0.79
C VAL A 67 -6.46 21.21 0.12
N SER A 68 -6.50 22.43 0.65
CA SER A 68 -7.24 23.56 0.09
C SER A 68 -6.35 24.41 -0.80
N THR A 69 -6.83 24.71 -2.01
CA THR A 69 -6.10 25.48 -3.03
C THR A 69 -6.33 26.99 -2.93
N THR A 70 -7.40 27.41 -2.27
CA THR A 70 -7.79 28.83 -2.08
C THR A 70 -8.02 29.13 -0.60
N ASN A 71 -8.41 30.36 -0.25
CA ASN A 71 -8.37 30.82 1.13
C ASN A 71 -9.32 30.06 2.09
N PRO A 72 -8.81 29.39 3.16
CA PRO A 72 -7.40 29.28 3.56
C PRO A 72 -6.63 28.24 2.75
N SER A 73 -5.55 28.69 2.09
CA SER A 73 -4.72 27.83 1.22
C SER A 73 -3.72 27.06 2.07
N GLY A 74 -3.69 25.73 1.94
CA GLY A 74 -2.85 24.86 2.76
C GLY A 74 -3.56 23.54 3.11
N VAL A 75 -3.34 23.04 4.32
CA VAL A 75 -3.96 21.82 4.86
C VAL A 75 -4.93 22.19 5.96
N ILE A 76 -6.19 21.79 5.80
CA ILE A 76 -7.25 21.93 6.79
C ILE A 76 -7.46 20.57 7.45
N ALA A 77 -7.35 20.50 8.77
CA ALA A 77 -7.65 19.30 9.54
C ALA A 77 -9.11 19.34 10.05
N VAL A 78 -9.89 18.32 9.73
CA VAL A 78 -11.32 18.19 10.09
C VAL A 78 -11.49 16.97 10.98
N ASP A 79 -12.06 17.15 12.17
CA ASP A 79 -12.52 16.07 13.03
C ASP A 79 -13.77 15.44 12.42
N ILE A 80 -13.60 14.20 11.95
CA ILE A 80 -14.63 13.43 11.25
C ILE A 80 -15.48 12.57 12.21
N ASP A 81 -15.18 12.56 13.51
CA ASP A 81 -16.03 11.96 14.55
C ASP A 81 -16.97 12.97 15.22
N ALA A 82 -16.62 14.26 15.14
CA ALA A 82 -17.53 15.31 15.55
C ALA A 82 -18.85 15.26 14.77
N ARG A 83 -19.96 15.54 15.46
CA ARG A 83 -21.30 15.62 14.87
C ARG A 83 -21.92 16.98 15.27
N PRO A 84 -21.95 17.99 14.38
CA PRO A 84 -21.43 17.98 13.00
C PRO A 84 -19.89 17.94 12.95
N MET A 85 -19.33 17.48 11.80
CA MET A 85 -17.88 17.56 11.54
C MET A 85 -17.41 19.00 11.75
N LYS A 86 -16.23 19.20 12.32
CA LYS A 86 -15.68 20.53 12.63
C LYS A 86 -14.17 20.56 12.42
N ILE A 87 -13.57 21.75 12.43
CA ILE A 87 -12.11 21.88 12.46
C ILE A 87 -11.55 21.13 13.67
N SER A 88 -10.50 20.34 13.42
CA SER A 88 -9.86 19.53 14.46
C SER A 88 -9.26 20.42 15.54
N GLU A 89 -9.51 20.07 16.81
CA GLU A 89 -8.86 20.72 17.93
C GLU A 89 -7.47 20.12 18.18
N ARG A 90 -7.28 18.84 17.82
CA ARG A 90 -6.07 18.04 18.04
C ARG A 90 -4.99 18.32 16.99
N PHE A 91 -5.37 18.47 15.74
CA PHE A 91 -4.45 18.73 14.63
C PHE A 91 -4.77 20.07 13.99
N LYS A 92 -3.74 20.86 13.70
CA LYS A 92 -3.91 22.21 13.12
C LYS A 92 -3.85 22.23 11.60
N GLY A 93 -3.22 21.22 10.98
CA GLY A 93 -2.86 21.31 9.55
C GLY A 93 -1.79 22.38 9.34
N VAL A 94 -1.81 23.11 8.22
CA VAL A 94 -0.84 24.19 7.97
C VAL A 94 -1.41 25.20 6.97
N ILE A 95 -1.11 26.49 7.15
CA ILE A 95 -1.36 27.50 6.12
C ILE A 95 -0.14 27.55 5.21
N SER A 96 -0.37 27.40 3.91
CA SER A 96 0.70 27.45 2.91
C SER A 96 1.40 28.81 2.96
N PRO A 97 2.74 28.85 3.09
CA PRO A 97 3.48 30.12 3.12
C PRO A 97 3.29 30.96 1.87
N ASN A 98 3.30 32.28 2.02
CA ASN A 98 3.23 33.19 0.87
C ASN A 98 4.36 32.90 -0.12
N GLY A 99 4.00 32.75 -1.40
CA GLY A 99 4.97 32.48 -2.47
C GLY A 99 5.40 31.02 -2.60
N SER A 100 4.87 30.10 -1.78
CA SER A 100 5.15 28.67 -1.96
C SER A 100 4.43 28.08 -3.18
N GLY A 101 3.49 28.79 -3.80
CA GLY A 101 2.69 28.30 -4.92
C GLY A 101 1.38 27.64 -4.45
N VAL A 102 0.70 26.94 -5.35
CA VAL A 102 -0.63 26.39 -5.08
C VAL A 102 -0.52 24.97 -4.52
N PRO A 103 -1.12 24.68 -3.36
CA PRO A 103 -1.17 23.35 -2.78
C PRO A 103 -1.78 22.31 -3.73
N ASN A 104 -1.21 21.11 -3.77
CA ASN A 104 -1.64 20.06 -4.69
C ASN A 104 -1.77 18.69 -3.99
N ASN A 105 -0.72 18.23 -3.30
CA ASN A 105 -0.66 16.86 -2.78
C ASN A 105 -0.09 16.84 -1.36
N LEU A 106 -0.54 15.90 -0.54
CA LEU A 106 -0.19 15.80 0.88
C LEU A 106 0.25 14.37 1.22
N VAL A 107 1.25 14.26 2.09
CA VAL A 107 1.57 13.01 2.77
C VAL A 107 1.73 13.30 4.26
N ILE A 108 0.97 12.61 5.10
CA ILE A 108 1.14 12.60 6.55
C ILE A 108 2.00 11.38 6.92
N ALA A 109 3.16 11.61 7.54
CA ALA A 109 4.07 10.54 7.94
C ALA A 109 3.91 10.13 9.40
N SER A 110 3.53 11.08 10.27
CA SER A 110 3.28 10.87 11.70
C SER A 110 2.47 12.04 12.26
N PRO A 111 2.07 12.00 13.56
CA PRO A 111 1.44 13.15 14.22
C PRO A 111 2.31 14.42 14.22
N GLU A 112 3.62 14.29 14.03
CA GLU A 112 4.58 15.39 14.10
C GLU A 112 5.30 15.67 12.77
N GLU A 113 5.08 14.89 11.72
CA GLU A 113 5.78 15.03 10.44
C GLU A 113 4.83 14.84 9.26
N ALA A 114 4.73 15.88 8.42
CA ALA A 114 3.94 15.89 7.20
C ALA A 114 4.60 16.76 6.12
N PHE A 115 4.25 16.48 4.87
CA PHE A 115 4.77 17.20 3.71
C PHE A 115 3.61 17.65 2.83
N LEU A 116 3.55 18.95 2.57
CA LEU A 116 2.63 19.55 1.60
C LEU A 116 3.40 19.92 0.34
N LEU A 117 3.03 19.31 -0.78
CA LEU A 117 3.53 19.64 -2.10
C LEU A 117 2.66 20.74 -2.72
N THR A 118 3.33 21.76 -3.24
CA THR A 118 2.71 22.87 -3.97
C THR A 118 3.30 22.96 -5.38
N SER A 119 2.77 23.85 -6.21
CA SER A 119 3.28 24.11 -7.57
C SER A 119 4.75 24.55 -7.66
N SER A 120 5.38 24.92 -6.54
CA SER A 120 6.78 25.38 -6.52
C SER A 120 7.59 24.98 -5.28
N SER A 121 6.98 24.33 -4.29
CA SER A 121 7.65 24.07 -3.01
C SER A 121 7.16 22.79 -2.35
N ILE A 122 7.97 22.33 -1.40
CA ILE A 122 7.64 21.26 -0.46
C ILE A 122 7.68 21.90 0.92
N VAL A 123 6.53 21.96 1.59
CA VAL A 123 6.41 22.47 2.95
C VAL A 123 6.47 21.28 3.89
N SER A 124 7.58 21.12 4.59
CA SER A 124 7.70 20.18 5.72
C SER A 124 7.16 20.85 6.98
N PHE A 125 6.22 20.20 7.66
CA PHE A 125 5.53 20.78 8.81
C PHE A 125 5.07 19.72 9.82
N ASN A 126 4.74 20.20 11.01
CA ASN A 126 4.11 19.41 12.07
C ASN A 126 2.58 19.51 11.95
N PRO A 127 1.85 18.42 11.64
CA PRO A 127 0.40 18.50 11.45
C PRO A 127 -0.37 18.73 12.77
N GLN A 128 0.22 18.39 13.91
CA GLN A 128 -0.37 18.62 15.23
C GLN A 128 -0.30 20.08 15.66
N THR A 129 0.84 20.76 15.48
CA THR A 129 1.01 22.17 15.91
C THR A 129 0.81 23.18 14.79
N GLY A 130 1.03 22.78 13.53
CA GLY A 130 1.07 23.64 12.35
C GLY A 130 2.41 24.35 12.14
N ASP A 131 3.44 24.03 12.93
CA ASP A 131 4.77 24.60 12.78
C ASP A 131 5.45 24.12 11.50
N ILE A 132 6.11 25.03 10.79
CA ILE A 132 6.82 24.72 9.55
C ILE A 132 8.30 24.50 9.86
N TYR A 133 8.80 23.31 9.51
CA TYR A 133 10.21 22.96 9.61
C TYR A 133 11.02 23.56 8.44
N GLN A 134 10.49 23.47 7.22
CA GLN A 134 11.16 23.95 6.01
C GLN A 134 10.19 24.20 4.87
N VAL A 135 10.49 25.20 4.04
CA VAL A 135 9.93 25.35 2.69
C VAL A 135 11.06 25.10 1.69
N ALA A 136 11.09 23.90 1.10
CA ALA A 136 12.10 23.52 0.10
C ALA A 136 11.62 23.88 -1.30
N ASN A 137 12.52 24.30 -2.19
CA ASN A 137 12.20 24.61 -3.58
C ASN A 137 12.05 23.31 -4.39
N ALA A 138 10.87 23.09 -4.98
CA ALA A 138 10.60 21.92 -5.82
C ALA A 138 11.08 22.09 -7.28
N ASN A 139 11.43 23.31 -7.67
CA ASN A 139 11.76 23.72 -9.04
C ASN A 139 13.24 24.11 -9.18
N GLU A 140 14.12 23.55 -8.34
CA GLU A 140 15.56 23.72 -8.50
C GLU A 140 16.07 22.89 -9.67
N GLN A 141 17.00 23.45 -10.45
CA GLN A 141 17.52 22.83 -11.66
C GLN A 141 18.13 21.43 -11.39
N VAL A 142 17.84 20.46 -12.27
CA VAL A 142 18.32 19.08 -12.18
C VAL A 142 19.00 18.62 -13.46
N ASP A 143 19.97 17.71 -13.30
CA ASP A 143 20.62 16.98 -14.39
C ASP A 143 19.81 15.72 -14.74
N ILE A 144 19.43 15.58 -16.00
CA ILE A 144 18.69 14.44 -16.56
C ILE A 144 19.59 13.50 -17.40
N GLY A 145 20.90 13.72 -17.34
CA GLY A 145 21.93 12.95 -18.02
C GLY A 145 22.12 13.39 -19.47
N SER A 146 22.11 12.45 -20.40
CA SER A 146 22.26 12.76 -21.83
C SER A 146 21.08 13.58 -22.36
N PRO A 147 21.28 14.46 -23.38
CA PRO A 147 20.17 15.13 -24.06
C PRO A 147 19.08 14.15 -24.51
N ARG A 148 17.83 14.58 -24.38
CA ARG A 148 16.63 13.80 -24.71
C ARG A 148 15.73 14.61 -25.65
N THR A 149 14.57 14.07 -26.01
CA THR A 149 13.54 14.81 -26.74
C THR A 149 12.33 15.05 -25.86
N ASN A 150 11.66 16.17 -26.06
CA ASN A 150 10.32 16.39 -25.50
C ASN A 150 9.27 15.58 -26.29
N SER A 151 8.01 15.64 -25.86
CA SER A 151 6.89 14.93 -26.48
C SER A 151 6.60 15.32 -27.94
N PHE A 152 7.21 16.40 -28.44
CA PHE A 152 7.09 16.87 -29.81
C PHE A 152 8.35 16.59 -30.65
N GLY A 153 9.29 15.79 -30.13
CA GLY A 153 10.52 15.41 -30.82
C GLY A 153 11.60 16.50 -30.86
N VAL A 154 11.44 17.59 -30.11
CA VAL A 154 12.43 18.67 -30.03
C VAL A 154 13.49 18.32 -28.97
N PRO A 155 14.80 18.49 -29.26
CA PRO A 155 15.86 18.24 -28.29
C PRO A 155 15.73 19.08 -27.02
N VAL A 156 15.96 18.44 -25.88
CA VAL A 156 15.97 19.01 -24.53
C VAL A 156 17.40 18.88 -23.97
N PRO A 157 17.97 19.95 -23.37
CA PRO A 157 19.29 19.89 -22.77
C PRO A 157 19.41 18.82 -21.68
N ALA A 158 20.66 18.46 -21.35
CA ALA A 158 21.00 17.59 -20.22
C ALA A 158 20.50 18.11 -18.86
N THR A 159 20.09 19.37 -18.79
CA THR A 159 19.68 20.01 -17.54
C THR A 159 18.36 20.73 -17.74
N ILE A 160 17.41 20.54 -16.82
CA ILE A 160 16.08 21.16 -16.87
C ILE A 160 15.72 21.78 -15.53
N THR A 161 14.84 22.78 -15.55
CA THR A 161 14.16 23.27 -14.35
C THR A 161 12.86 22.48 -14.20
N PRO A 162 12.72 21.64 -13.15
CA PRO A 162 11.48 20.89 -12.92
C PRO A 162 10.28 21.82 -12.80
N SER A 163 9.14 21.37 -13.32
CA SER A 163 7.87 22.09 -13.22
C SER A 163 6.72 21.10 -13.13
N PHE A 164 5.56 21.59 -12.68
CA PHE A 164 4.35 20.79 -12.51
C PHE A 164 4.58 19.55 -11.63
N PRO A 165 4.96 19.75 -10.35
CA PRO A 165 5.05 18.67 -9.39
C PRO A 165 3.67 18.02 -9.18
N GLY A 166 3.63 16.69 -9.21
CA GLY A 166 2.41 15.89 -9.20
C GLY A 166 2.26 15.07 -7.92
N GLY A 167 2.63 13.80 -8.01
CA GLY A 167 2.48 12.83 -6.93
C GLY A 167 3.65 12.87 -5.95
N MET A 168 3.36 12.52 -4.70
CA MET A 168 4.31 12.45 -3.60
C MET A 168 4.15 11.14 -2.83
N ALA A 169 5.25 10.53 -2.43
CA ALA A 169 5.24 9.30 -1.62
C ALA A 169 6.48 9.21 -0.72
N ILE A 170 6.35 8.53 0.43
CA ILE A 170 7.46 8.27 1.36
C ILE A 170 7.77 6.78 1.39
N ILE A 171 9.05 6.43 1.30
CA ILE A 171 9.55 5.09 1.55
C ILE A 171 10.79 5.20 2.44
N GLY A 172 10.70 4.65 3.66
CA GLY A 172 11.71 4.84 4.69
C GLY A 172 11.90 6.32 5.03
N ARG A 173 13.13 6.84 4.89
CA ARG A 173 13.46 8.28 5.05
C ARG A 173 13.66 9.00 3.73
N ASN A 174 13.05 8.52 2.65
CA ASN A 174 13.09 9.15 1.33
C ASN A 174 11.69 9.61 0.90
N LEU A 175 11.60 10.86 0.48
CA LEU A 175 10.43 11.48 -0.14
C LEU A 175 10.63 11.53 -1.66
N TYR A 176 9.69 10.98 -2.41
CA TYR A 176 9.69 10.92 -3.87
C TYR A 176 8.63 11.89 -4.40
N ILE A 177 8.97 12.67 -5.42
CA ILE A 177 8.07 13.64 -6.06
C ILE A 177 8.16 13.52 -7.57
N THR A 178 7.04 13.36 -8.27
CA THR A 178 7.02 13.41 -9.74
C THR A 178 6.96 14.84 -10.25
N ASN A 179 7.57 15.09 -11.42
CA ASN A 179 7.41 16.33 -12.16
C ASN A 179 7.07 16.03 -13.63
N ALA A 180 5.96 16.61 -14.09
CA ALA A 180 5.48 16.43 -15.46
C ALA A 180 6.29 17.21 -16.50
N ASN A 181 6.86 18.34 -16.10
CA ASN A 181 7.73 19.18 -16.94
C ASN A 181 7.09 19.67 -18.25
N TYR A 182 5.82 20.12 -18.19
CA TYR A 182 5.21 20.81 -19.33
C TYR A 182 6.01 22.07 -19.70
N ALA A 183 6.45 22.13 -20.96
CA ALA A 183 7.00 23.33 -21.58
C ALA A 183 5.90 24.20 -22.19
N GLN A 184 4.80 23.57 -22.59
CA GLN A 184 3.62 24.22 -23.17
C GLN A 184 2.36 23.47 -22.74
N THR A 185 1.38 24.17 -22.18
CA THR A 185 0.12 23.59 -21.67
C THR A 185 -1.09 23.82 -22.58
N PHE A 186 -0.93 24.61 -23.65
CA PHE A 186 -1.95 24.84 -24.67
C PHE A 186 -1.67 24.00 -25.91
N VAL A 187 -2.70 23.73 -26.72
CA VAL A 187 -2.61 22.83 -27.87
C VAL A 187 -1.62 23.34 -28.94
N PRO A 188 -0.67 22.51 -29.41
CA PRO A 188 -0.38 21.16 -28.90
C PRO A 188 0.35 21.23 -27.55
N ALA A 189 -0.10 20.51 -26.55
CA ALA A 189 0.58 20.43 -25.27
C ALA A 189 1.93 19.72 -25.44
N ILE A 190 2.97 20.23 -24.80
CA ILE A 190 4.35 19.74 -24.94
C ILE A 190 4.96 19.55 -23.56
N ALA A 191 5.41 18.33 -23.28
CA ALA A 191 6.13 18.00 -22.06
C ALA A 191 7.58 17.61 -22.36
N ASN A 192 8.51 18.19 -21.60
CA ASN A 192 9.87 17.67 -21.50
C ASN A 192 9.85 16.31 -20.79
N PRO A 193 10.96 15.54 -20.80
CA PRO A 193 11.02 14.27 -20.07
C PRO A 193 10.55 14.42 -18.63
N GLY A 194 9.69 13.49 -18.19
CA GLY A 194 9.27 13.40 -16.81
C GLY A 194 10.43 12.99 -15.91
N ILE A 195 10.39 13.43 -14.66
CA ILE A 195 11.37 13.02 -13.65
C ILE A 195 10.68 12.64 -12.34
N VAL A 196 11.42 11.93 -11.51
CA VAL A 196 11.17 11.84 -10.07
C VAL A 196 12.36 12.45 -9.34
N GLN A 197 12.07 13.37 -8.41
CA GLN A 197 13.03 13.90 -7.46
C GLN A 197 12.98 13.09 -6.16
N VAL A 198 14.14 12.82 -5.56
CA VAL A 198 14.27 12.09 -4.31
C VAL A 198 14.91 12.99 -3.27
N PHE A 199 14.27 13.13 -2.12
CA PHE A 199 14.75 13.90 -0.98
C PHE A 199 14.92 13.00 0.22
N ALA A 200 16.09 13.05 0.87
CA ALA A 200 16.25 12.47 2.19
C ALA A 200 15.58 13.35 3.24
N ILE A 201 14.92 12.70 4.19
CA ILE A 201 14.26 13.33 5.33
C ILE A 201 15.17 13.17 6.55
N SER A 202 15.76 14.26 7.02
CA SER A 202 16.63 14.28 8.20
C SER A 202 15.85 14.05 9.49
N ALA A 203 16.57 13.78 10.59
CA ALA A 203 15.95 13.56 11.90
C ALA A 203 15.20 14.79 12.45
N ASP A 204 15.54 15.99 11.98
CA ASP A 204 14.86 17.25 12.29
C ASP A 204 13.80 17.64 11.23
N HIS A 205 13.29 16.64 10.49
CA HIS A 205 12.20 16.76 9.51
C HIS A 205 12.50 17.64 8.29
N ARG A 206 13.78 17.95 8.05
CA ARG A 206 14.21 18.76 6.91
C ARG A 206 14.48 17.89 5.69
N LEU A 207 14.32 18.49 4.52
CA LEU A 207 14.49 17.86 3.22
C LEU A 207 15.81 18.26 2.58
N HIS A 208 16.52 17.24 2.10
CA HIS A 208 17.75 17.38 1.33
C HIS A 208 17.62 16.57 0.04
N ARG A 209 17.62 17.22 -1.12
CA ARG A 209 17.56 16.51 -2.41
C ARG A 209 18.81 15.64 -2.56
N THR A 210 18.62 14.33 -2.72
CA THR A 210 19.71 13.36 -2.84
C THR A 210 19.95 12.94 -4.28
N SER A 211 18.89 12.81 -5.07
CA SER A 211 18.98 12.39 -6.46
C SER A 211 17.72 12.77 -7.25
N SER A 212 17.79 12.57 -8.55
CA SER A 212 16.64 12.58 -9.45
C SER A 212 16.86 11.57 -10.57
N PHE A 213 15.79 11.01 -11.11
CA PHE A 213 15.88 10.11 -12.25
C PHE A 213 14.78 10.40 -13.26
N VAL A 214 15.07 10.09 -14.53
CA VAL A 214 14.14 10.29 -15.65
C VAL A 214 13.22 9.09 -15.76
N THR A 215 11.94 9.34 -15.96
CA THR A 215 10.92 8.31 -16.13
C THR A 215 10.73 7.92 -17.59
N SER A 216 10.07 6.79 -17.86
CA SER A 216 10.01 6.19 -19.19
C SER A 216 9.01 6.88 -20.12
N CYS A 217 7.88 7.32 -19.59
CA CYS A 217 6.83 8.01 -20.36
C CYS A 217 6.72 9.48 -19.96
N PHE A 218 5.98 10.28 -20.73
CA PHE A 218 5.74 11.68 -20.40
C PHE A 218 4.69 11.84 -19.31
N ASN A 219 4.72 13.00 -18.64
CA ASN A 219 3.71 13.42 -17.67
C ASN A 219 3.48 12.41 -16.52
N PRO A 220 4.49 12.10 -15.69
CA PRO A 220 4.30 11.36 -14.44
C PRO A 220 3.48 12.17 -13.43
N THR A 221 2.34 11.62 -13.02
CA THR A 221 1.31 12.33 -12.25
C THR A 221 1.05 11.74 -10.87
N GLY A 222 1.13 10.41 -10.73
CA GLY A 222 0.83 9.70 -9.48
C GLY A 222 1.97 8.81 -9.01
N LEU A 223 2.04 8.60 -7.69
CA LEU A 223 2.94 7.66 -7.05
C LEU A 223 2.14 6.69 -6.17
N THR A 224 2.49 5.42 -6.21
CA THR A 224 1.94 4.40 -5.30
C THR A 224 3.08 3.55 -4.73
N VAL A 225 3.17 3.45 -3.41
CA VAL A 225 4.11 2.54 -2.74
C VAL A 225 3.53 1.14 -2.78
N ARG A 226 4.24 0.17 -3.37
CA ARG A 226 3.84 -1.25 -3.35
C ARG A 226 4.57 -2.03 -2.26
N SER A 227 5.81 -1.65 -1.97
CA SER A 227 6.63 -2.20 -0.87
C SER A 227 7.75 -1.22 -0.50
N ASP A 228 8.57 -1.56 0.48
CA ASP A 228 9.79 -0.82 0.82
C ASP A 228 10.82 -0.78 -0.33
N ARG A 229 10.77 -1.75 -1.24
CA ARG A 229 11.66 -1.88 -2.40
C ARG A 229 11.03 -1.50 -3.73
N GLU A 230 9.74 -1.21 -3.78
CA GLU A 230 9.06 -0.98 -5.05
C GLU A 230 8.07 0.18 -5.02
N LEU A 231 8.31 1.13 -5.93
CA LEU A 231 7.50 2.32 -6.16
C LEU A 231 6.92 2.28 -7.57
N LEU A 232 5.63 2.55 -7.68
CA LEU A 232 4.92 2.66 -8.96
C LEU A 232 4.76 4.13 -9.34
N ILE A 233 5.05 4.46 -10.59
CA ILE A 233 4.86 5.80 -11.14
C ILE A 233 3.78 5.74 -12.21
N THR A 234 2.69 6.47 -11.98
CA THR A 234 1.62 6.60 -12.95
C THR A 234 1.92 7.73 -13.92
N HIS A 235 1.84 7.42 -15.21
CA HIS A 235 1.95 8.39 -16.29
C HIS A 235 0.63 8.53 -17.01
N SER A 236 0.05 9.72 -16.99
CA SER A 236 -1.14 9.99 -17.80
C SER A 236 -0.81 10.07 -19.28
N GLY A 237 0.44 10.34 -19.65
CA GLY A 237 0.79 10.83 -20.98
C GLY A 237 0.40 12.31 -21.15
N VAL A 238 0.87 12.94 -22.22
CA VAL A 238 0.51 14.30 -22.59
C VAL A 238 -0.92 14.32 -23.08
N ILE A 239 -1.74 15.24 -22.58
CA ILE A 239 -3.17 15.35 -22.92
C ILE A 239 -3.42 16.75 -23.47
N ASP A 240 -3.90 16.82 -24.70
CA ASP A 240 -4.46 18.05 -25.26
C ASP A 240 -5.88 18.27 -24.73
N ILE A 241 -6.31 19.52 -24.62
CA ILE A 241 -7.73 19.83 -24.43
C ILE A 241 -8.26 20.44 -25.71
N LEU A 242 -9.23 19.77 -26.31
CA LEU A 242 -9.95 20.25 -27.47
C LEU A 242 -11.46 20.16 -27.20
N ASP A 243 -12.15 21.29 -27.35
CA ASP A 243 -13.60 21.39 -27.12
C ASP A 243 -14.03 20.91 -25.72
N ALA A 244 -13.21 21.20 -24.70
CA ALA A 244 -13.36 20.74 -23.32
C ALA A 244 -13.19 19.22 -23.08
N HIS A 245 -12.74 18.47 -24.10
CA HIS A 245 -12.39 17.05 -24.00
C HIS A 245 -10.88 16.85 -23.97
N GLY A 246 -10.42 15.94 -23.11
CA GLY A 246 -9.03 15.50 -23.09
C GLY A 246 -8.73 14.57 -24.26
N ARG A 247 -7.64 14.81 -24.98
CA ARG A 247 -7.15 13.98 -26.07
C ARG A 247 -5.71 13.55 -25.81
N PRO A 248 -5.47 12.29 -25.45
CA PRO A 248 -4.12 11.79 -25.20
C PRO A 248 -3.25 11.86 -26.46
N GLN A 249 -2.12 12.56 -26.37
CA GLN A 249 -1.14 12.74 -27.45
C GLN A 249 0.02 11.75 -27.35
N THR A 250 0.36 11.32 -26.13
CA THR A 250 1.37 10.29 -25.90
C THR A 250 0.78 9.15 -25.07
N GLU A 251 1.50 8.05 -25.03
CA GLU A 251 1.11 6.88 -24.25
C GLU A 251 1.08 7.16 -22.74
N SER A 252 0.16 6.46 -22.08
CA SER A 252 0.11 6.28 -20.63
C SER A 252 0.85 4.99 -20.25
N CYS A 253 1.46 4.96 -19.06
CA CYS A 253 2.15 3.78 -18.57
C CYS A 253 2.31 3.79 -17.05
N ILE A 254 2.69 2.64 -16.48
CA ILE A 254 3.18 2.50 -15.11
C ILE A 254 4.66 2.13 -15.16
N ASP A 255 5.54 2.98 -14.61
CA ASP A 255 6.92 2.58 -14.31
C ASP A 255 6.96 1.87 -12.96
N ILE A 256 7.75 0.78 -12.90
CA ILE A 256 8.06 0.03 -11.68
C ILE A 256 9.52 0.35 -11.31
N VAL A 257 9.73 0.93 -10.13
CA VAL A 257 11.03 1.44 -9.68
C VAL A 257 11.54 0.66 -8.49
N ASP A 258 12.79 0.19 -8.56
CA ASP A 258 13.53 -0.26 -7.39
C ASP A 258 14.03 0.95 -6.60
N THR A 259 13.56 1.09 -5.37
CA THR A 259 13.81 2.25 -4.50
C THR A 259 15.20 2.23 -3.87
N ALA A 260 15.90 1.09 -3.89
CA ALA A 260 17.27 1.01 -3.42
C ALA A 260 18.26 1.57 -4.45
N THR A 261 17.97 1.41 -5.73
CA THR A 261 18.81 1.91 -6.83
C THR A 261 18.23 3.14 -7.52
N ASN A 262 17.00 3.53 -7.22
CA ASN A 262 16.23 4.56 -7.93
C ASN A 262 16.19 4.32 -9.45
N ALA A 263 16.06 3.06 -9.85
CA ALA A 263 16.10 2.65 -11.25
C ALA A 263 14.73 2.12 -11.68
N VAL A 264 14.26 2.55 -12.85
CA VAL A 264 13.10 1.93 -13.50
C VAL A 264 13.48 0.52 -13.93
N THR A 265 12.84 -0.48 -13.33
CA THR A 265 13.09 -1.92 -13.58
C THR A 265 12.14 -2.49 -14.63
N SER A 266 10.96 -1.90 -14.79
CA SER A 266 9.95 -2.32 -15.76
C SER A 266 9.00 -1.18 -16.08
N THR A 267 8.37 -1.23 -17.25
CA THR A 267 7.36 -0.26 -17.69
C THR A 267 6.17 -0.99 -18.31
N LEU A 268 4.99 -0.83 -17.72
CA LEU A 268 3.74 -1.38 -18.21
C LEU A 268 3.01 -0.33 -19.04
N ARG A 269 3.08 -0.46 -20.36
CA ARG A 269 2.48 0.49 -21.31
C ARG A 269 0.99 0.21 -21.51
N LEU A 270 0.18 1.26 -21.63
CA LEU A 270 -1.28 1.18 -21.78
C LEU A 270 -1.80 1.92 -23.02
N GLY A 271 -0.90 2.46 -23.85
CA GLY A 271 -1.28 3.23 -25.04
C GLY A 271 -1.85 4.60 -24.71
N ASN A 272 -2.42 5.28 -25.70
CA ASN A 272 -2.86 6.67 -25.62
C ASN A 272 -4.24 6.79 -24.96
N ILE A 273 -4.35 6.43 -23.69
CA ILE A 273 -5.65 6.41 -22.98
C ILE A 273 -5.86 7.56 -22.00
N GLY A 274 -4.82 8.36 -21.72
CA GLY A 274 -4.89 9.46 -20.76
C GLY A 274 -5.17 8.94 -19.36
N ALA A 275 -4.20 8.31 -18.69
CA ALA A 275 -4.44 7.70 -17.38
C ALA A 275 -4.75 8.76 -16.31
N SER A 276 -5.40 8.35 -15.23
CA SER A 276 -5.72 9.24 -14.10
C SER A 276 -4.47 9.93 -13.56
N PHE A 277 -4.67 11.12 -12.97
CA PHE A 277 -3.59 11.87 -12.34
C PHE A 277 -3.19 11.31 -10.97
N ARG A 278 -3.99 10.42 -10.40
CA ARG A 278 -3.69 9.72 -9.15
C ARG A 278 -2.91 8.43 -9.37
N GLY A 279 -2.32 7.93 -8.29
CA GLY A 279 -1.64 6.64 -8.30
C GLY A 279 -2.60 5.47 -8.52
N VAL A 280 -2.05 4.30 -8.80
CA VAL A 280 -2.79 3.04 -8.87
C VAL A 280 -3.41 2.74 -7.50
N ALA A 281 -4.70 2.40 -7.48
CA ALA A 281 -5.36 1.84 -6.31
C ALA A 281 -4.93 0.37 -6.17
N LEU A 282 -4.21 0.02 -5.12
CA LEU A 282 -3.71 -1.33 -4.88
C LEU A 282 -4.54 -2.06 -3.83
N THR A 283 -4.70 -3.36 -4.00
CA THR A 283 -5.06 -4.25 -2.88
C THR A 283 -3.95 -4.20 -1.83
N ARG A 284 -4.28 -4.49 -0.58
CA ARG A 284 -3.34 -4.44 0.56
C ARG A 284 -2.12 -5.33 0.36
N ASP A 285 -2.30 -6.49 -0.27
CA ASP A 285 -1.22 -7.42 -0.60
C ASP A 285 -0.34 -6.95 -1.77
N GLY A 286 -0.71 -5.83 -2.42
CA GLY A 286 -0.01 -5.24 -3.55
C GLY A 286 -0.07 -6.06 -4.84
N THR A 287 -0.89 -7.11 -4.91
CA THR A 287 -0.90 -8.05 -6.05
C THR A 287 -1.77 -7.58 -7.20
N MET A 288 -2.81 -6.80 -6.92
CA MET A 288 -3.77 -6.31 -7.91
C MET A 288 -3.89 -4.79 -7.81
N GLY A 289 -4.05 -4.14 -8.96
CA GLY A 289 -4.23 -2.70 -9.01
C GLY A 289 -5.27 -2.24 -10.01
N PHE A 290 -5.82 -1.06 -9.76
CA PHE A 290 -6.78 -0.40 -10.64
C PHE A 290 -6.36 1.03 -10.93
N LEU A 291 -6.60 1.46 -12.16
CA LEU A 291 -6.23 2.79 -12.64
C LEU A 291 -7.37 3.38 -13.47
N GLY A 292 -7.82 4.58 -13.14
CA GLY A 292 -8.82 5.31 -13.92
C GLY A 292 -8.25 6.01 -15.15
N SER A 293 -9.11 6.61 -15.95
CA SER A 293 -8.74 7.51 -17.06
C SER A 293 -9.06 8.96 -16.73
N ALA A 294 -8.13 9.84 -17.10
CA ALA A 294 -8.28 11.27 -17.07
C ALA A 294 -9.08 11.85 -18.26
N THR A 295 -9.50 11.01 -19.21
CA THR A 295 -10.15 11.45 -20.45
C THR A 295 -11.39 10.64 -20.83
N SER A 296 -11.74 9.62 -20.06
CA SER A 296 -12.91 8.76 -20.27
C SER A 296 -13.38 8.10 -18.98
N GLY A 297 -14.58 7.52 -19.00
CA GLY A 297 -15.16 6.69 -17.95
C GLY A 297 -14.62 5.27 -17.88
N LYS A 298 -13.35 5.05 -18.26
CA LYS A 298 -12.72 3.73 -18.35
C LYS A 298 -11.78 3.46 -17.19
N LEU A 299 -11.88 2.26 -16.62
CA LEU A 299 -11.04 1.75 -15.55
C LEU A 299 -10.26 0.51 -16.01
N TYR A 300 -8.97 0.49 -15.69
CA TYR A 300 -8.03 -0.55 -16.10
C TYR A 300 -7.60 -1.38 -14.90
N GLN A 301 -7.27 -2.65 -15.12
CA GLN A 301 -6.88 -3.60 -14.07
C GLN A 301 -5.48 -4.17 -14.34
N LEU A 302 -4.66 -4.19 -13.31
CA LEU A 302 -3.28 -4.68 -13.30
C LEU A 302 -3.14 -5.90 -12.39
N ASP A 303 -2.29 -6.82 -12.83
CA ASP A 303 -1.75 -7.94 -12.05
C ASP A 303 -0.26 -7.68 -11.86
N PHE A 304 0.13 -7.38 -10.63
CA PHE A 304 1.51 -7.07 -10.25
C PHE A 304 2.35 -8.32 -9.94
N LEU A 305 1.72 -9.47 -9.71
CA LEU A 305 2.43 -10.75 -9.63
C LEU A 305 3.02 -11.11 -10.99
N ASN A 306 2.22 -11.00 -12.05
CA ASN A 306 2.63 -11.29 -13.42
C ASN A 306 3.06 -10.04 -14.22
N ARG A 307 3.04 -8.87 -13.60
CA ARG A 307 3.40 -7.56 -14.17
C ARG A 307 2.76 -7.32 -15.54
N ARG A 308 1.43 -7.41 -15.60
CA ARG A 308 0.66 -7.24 -16.85
C ARG A 308 -0.70 -6.60 -16.60
N TRP A 309 -1.27 -6.03 -17.66
CA TRP A 309 -2.68 -5.63 -17.67
C TRP A 309 -3.55 -6.88 -17.76
N LEU A 310 -4.49 -7.03 -16.80
CA LEU A 310 -5.60 -7.97 -16.92
C LEU A 310 -6.71 -7.38 -17.80
N ARG A 311 -6.97 -6.08 -17.61
CA ARG A 311 -7.87 -5.27 -18.42
C ARG A 311 -7.16 -4.00 -18.87
N GLY A 312 -6.65 -4.04 -20.10
CA GLY A 312 -5.88 -2.96 -20.73
C GLY A 312 -6.74 -2.07 -21.64
N SER A 313 -6.10 -1.37 -22.58
CA SER A 313 -6.77 -0.46 -23.53
C SER A 313 -7.86 -1.10 -24.37
N ASP A 314 -7.70 -2.39 -24.67
CA ASP A 314 -8.57 -3.12 -25.60
C ASP A 314 -9.78 -3.76 -24.91
N ASP A 315 -9.71 -3.95 -23.59
CA ASP A 315 -10.77 -4.57 -22.78
C ASP A 315 -10.86 -3.92 -21.38
N PRO A 316 -11.15 -2.60 -21.28
CA PRO A 316 -11.29 -1.92 -20.00
C PRO A 316 -12.67 -2.17 -19.38
N PHE A 317 -12.79 -1.89 -18.07
CA PHE A 317 -14.11 -1.69 -17.48
C PHE A 317 -14.68 -0.35 -17.94
N LEU A 318 -15.91 -0.36 -18.45
CA LEU A 318 -16.67 0.87 -18.70
C LEU A 318 -17.49 1.20 -17.45
N ILE A 319 -17.10 2.25 -16.74
CA ILE A 319 -17.77 2.71 -15.52
C ILE A 319 -18.91 3.65 -15.85
N THR A 320 -18.66 4.60 -16.76
CA THR A 320 -19.63 5.59 -17.23
C THR A 320 -19.69 5.60 -18.75
N ASP A 321 -19.14 6.61 -19.41
CA ASP A 321 -19.14 6.77 -20.87
C ASP A 321 -17.75 7.19 -21.39
N GLU A 322 -17.67 7.55 -22.68
CA GLU A 322 -16.40 7.97 -23.32
C GLU A 322 -15.95 9.38 -22.92
N VAL A 323 -16.77 10.16 -22.21
CA VAL A 323 -16.49 11.54 -21.80
C VAL A 323 -16.72 11.69 -20.30
N ASP A 324 -15.72 11.26 -19.55
CA ASP A 324 -15.68 11.42 -18.10
C ASP A 324 -14.24 11.55 -17.61
N PHE A 325 -14.06 11.91 -16.35
CA PHE A 325 -12.81 11.94 -15.63
C PHE A 325 -12.94 11.09 -14.37
N LEU A 326 -12.34 9.89 -14.38
CA LEU A 326 -12.26 9.04 -13.20
C LEU A 326 -11.12 9.55 -12.31
N SER A 327 -11.47 10.40 -11.34
CA SER A 327 -10.55 11.28 -10.65
C SER A 327 -9.67 10.58 -9.61
N ASP A 328 -10.18 9.51 -8.99
CA ASP A 328 -9.51 8.73 -7.95
C ASP A 328 -10.18 7.36 -7.78
N ALA A 329 -9.46 6.42 -7.17
CA ALA A 329 -9.99 5.11 -6.81
C ALA A 329 -9.36 4.61 -5.51
N LYS A 330 -10.16 4.01 -4.63
CA LYS A 330 -9.72 3.48 -3.33
C LYS A 330 -10.50 2.22 -2.97
N PHE A 331 -9.81 1.24 -2.40
CA PHE A 331 -10.46 0.05 -1.87
C PHE A 331 -11.13 0.33 -0.52
N SER A 332 -12.25 -0.34 -0.26
CA SER A 332 -12.78 -0.54 1.07
C SER A 332 -11.71 -1.16 1.96
N ALA A 333 -11.85 -1.02 3.29
CA ALA A 333 -10.84 -1.52 4.20
C ALA A 333 -10.50 -2.99 3.93
N ASN A 334 -11.48 -3.85 3.61
CA ASN A 334 -11.25 -5.28 3.36
C ASN A 334 -10.87 -5.67 1.91
N ASP A 335 -10.56 -4.71 1.03
CA ASP A 335 -10.35 -4.90 -0.42
C ASP A 335 -11.54 -5.47 -1.22
N GLY A 336 -12.69 -5.73 -0.58
CA GLY A 336 -13.85 -6.35 -1.23
C GLY A 336 -14.62 -5.42 -2.18
N THR A 337 -14.45 -4.10 -2.05
CA THR A 337 -15.10 -3.11 -2.92
C THR A 337 -14.09 -2.05 -3.33
N LEU A 338 -14.02 -1.75 -4.63
CA LEU A 338 -13.29 -0.61 -5.14
C LEU A 338 -14.26 0.56 -5.37
N PHE A 339 -14.05 1.68 -4.68
CA PHE A 339 -14.74 2.93 -4.94
C PHE A 339 -14.01 3.72 -6.02
N VAL A 340 -14.75 4.26 -6.99
CA VAL A 340 -14.22 5.00 -8.14
C VAL A 340 -14.97 6.30 -8.28
N SER A 341 -14.28 7.43 -8.15
CA SER A 341 -14.89 8.75 -8.28
C SER A 341 -15.04 9.14 -9.75
N SER A 342 -16.24 9.59 -10.13
CA SER A 342 -16.54 10.17 -11.43
C SER A 342 -16.81 11.66 -11.29
N PHE A 343 -16.01 12.46 -11.99
CA PHE A 343 -16.15 13.90 -11.94
C PHE A 343 -17.36 14.39 -12.75
N GLU A 344 -17.56 13.90 -13.99
CA GLU A 344 -18.65 14.42 -14.83
C GLU A 344 -20.02 13.93 -14.35
N GLN A 345 -20.10 12.74 -13.75
CA GLN A 345 -21.35 12.22 -13.19
C GLN A 345 -21.63 12.66 -11.74
N SER A 346 -20.72 13.41 -11.10
CA SER A 346 -20.86 13.82 -9.69
C SER A 346 -21.20 12.66 -8.74
N SER A 347 -20.61 11.49 -8.99
CA SER A 347 -20.98 10.22 -8.34
C SER A 347 -19.76 9.34 -8.04
N ILE A 348 -19.95 8.37 -7.14
CA ILE A 348 -18.97 7.32 -6.83
C ILE A 348 -19.54 5.98 -7.24
N PHE A 349 -18.86 5.34 -8.17
CA PHE A 349 -19.18 4.01 -8.65
C PHE A 349 -18.42 2.97 -7.82
N MET A 350 -18.94 1.74 -7.80
CA MET A 350 -18.34 0.65 -7.04
C MET A 350 -18.09 -0.54 -7.95
N LEU A 351 -16.94 -1.19 -7.79
CA LEU A 351 -16.71 -2.53 -8.30
C LEU A 351 -16.66 -3.50 -7.13
N ASP A 352 -17.36 -4.63 -7.25
CA ASP A 352 -17.11 -5.78 -6.41
C ASP A 352 -15.77 -6.38 -6.82
N ALA A 353 -14.79 -6.30 -5.91
CA ALA A 353 -13.45 -6.83 -6.08
C ALA A 353 -13.19 -8.07 -5.21
N SER A 354 -14.23 -8.58 -4.52
CA SER A 354 -14.14 -9.79 -3.70
C SER A 354 -14.03 -11.08 -4.51
N SER A 355 -14.30 -11.01 -5.83
CA SER A 355 -14.22 -12.15 -6.74
C SER A 355 -13.05 -12.03 -7.71
N LEU A 356 -12.58 -13.17 -8.23
CA LEU A 356 -11.53 -13.25 -9.27
C LEU A 356 -11.88 -12.51 -10.57
N THR A 357 -13.15 -12.19 -10.78
CA THR A 357 -13.65 -11.43 -11.93
C THR A 357 -14.41 -10.21 -11.42
N PRO A 358 -13.70 -9.09 -11.14
CA PRO A 358 -14.35 -7.90 -10.61
C PRO A 358 -15.50 -7.45 -11.50
N SER A 359 -16.57 -6.98 -10.87
CA SER A 359 -17.79 -6.59 -11.60
C SER A 359 -18.33 -5.27 -11.11
N LEU A 360 -18.86 -4.46 -12.02
CA LEU A 360 -19.47 -3.18 -11.69
C LEU A 360 -20.76 -3.41 -10.89
N SER A 361 -20.88 -2.75 -9.74
CA SER A 361 -22.09 -2.70 -8.93
C SER A 361 -23.17 -1.88 -9.64
N ALA A 362 -24.42 -2.33 -9.55
CA ALA A 362 -25.57 -1.53 -9.99
C ALA A 362 -25.82 -0.33 -9.05
N GLU A 363 -25.44 -0.46 -7.78
CA GLU A 363 -25.48 0.63 -6.80
C GLU A 363 -24.28 1.56 -6.96
N HIS A 364 -24.52 2.85 -6.76
CA HIS A 364 -23.52 3.91 -6.75
C HIS A 364 -24.01 5.06 -5.84
N PHE A 365 -23.11 5.92 -5.40
CA PHE A 365 -23.44 7.08 -4.57
C PHE A 365 -23.52 8.33 -5.43
N VAL A 366 -24.72 8.91 -5.55
CA VAL A 366 -24.91 10.23 -6.15
C VAL A 366 -24.65 11.29 -5.09
N VAL A 367 -23.56 12.05 -5.23
CA VAL A 367 -23.12 13.01 -4.20
C VAL A 367 -23.52 14.45 -4.57
N GLY A 368 -23.56 14.76 -5.87
CA GLY A 368 -23.92 16.08 -6.36
C GLY A 368 -24.64 16.03 -7.70
N PHE A 369 -24.45 17.07 -8.51
CA PHE A 369 -25.13 17.22 -9.79
C PHE A 369 -24.14 17.29 -10.95
N PRO A 370 -24.34 16.52 -12.04
CA PRO A 370 -23.65 16.73 -13.30
C PRO A 370 -23.85 18.16 -13.86
N ALA A 371 -23.05 18.51 -14.86
CA ALA A 371 -23.22 19.78 -15.58
C ALA A 371 -24.60 19.84 -16.27
N GLY A 372 -25.23 21.02 -16.25
CA GLY A 372 -26.51 21.28 -16.91
C GLY A 372 -27.58 21.80 -15.97
N VAL A 373 -28.39 22.75 -16.47
CA VAL A 373 -29.43 23.40 -15.68
C VAL A 373 -30.63 22.47 -15.53
N THR A 374 -31.01 22.15 -14.30
CA THR A 374 -32.21 21.39 -13.95
C THR A 374 -32.97 22.08 -12.81
N GLU A 375 -34.16 21.58 -12.46
CA GLU A 375 -34.89 22.11 -11.30
C GLU A 375 -34.10 21.92 -9.99
N GLN A 376 -33.34 20.82 -9.87
CA GLN A 376 -32.52 20.49 -8.71
C GLN A 376 -31.11 21.12 -8.77
N ASN A 377 -30.62 21.46 -9.97
CA ASN A 377 -29.35 22.17 -10.19
C ASN A 377 -29.58 23.45 -11.03
N PRO A 378 -30.16 24.51 -10.44
CA PRO A 378 -30.45 25.74 -11.18
C PRO A 378 -29.19 26.50 -11.63
N SER A 379 -28.05 26.25 -10.98
CA SER A 379 -26.77 26.85 -11.37
C SER A 379 -26.20 26.26 -12.66
N GLY A 380 -26.60 25.03 -12.98
CA GLY A 380 -26.02 24.22 -14.05
C GLY A 380 -24.55 23.83 -13.84
N ALA A 381 -23.96 24.18 -12.70
CA ALA A 381 -22.58 23.85 -12.39
C ALA A 381 -22.45 22.37 -12.05
N ASN A 382 -21.40 21.73 -12.57
CA ASN A 382 -21.03 20.39 -12.15
C ASN A 382 -20.44 20.44 -10.74
N THR A 383 -20.98 19.64 -9.81
CA THR A 383 -20.42 19.49 -8.47
C THR A 383 -19.01 18.91 -8.52
N GLY A 384 -18.81 17.86 -9.33
CA GLY A 384 -17.52 17.25 -9.61
C GLY A 384 -16.91 16.51 -8.43
N ILE A 385 -16.84 15.18 -8.50
CA ILE A 385 -16.17 14.39 -7.46
C ILE A 385 -14.66 14.35 -7.69
N GLY A 386 -13.92 14.77 -6.68
CA GLY A 386 -12.46 14.78 -6.64
C GLY A 386 -11.90 13.59 -5.85
N ALA A 387 -10.89 13.86 -5.03
CA ALA A 387 -10.21 12.86 -4.23
C ALA A 387 -11.15 12.17 -3.23
N ILE A 388 -10.88 10.90 -2.96
CA ILE A 388 -11.61 10.09 -2.00
C ILE A 388 -10.64 9.46 -1.00
N ALA A 389 -11.09 9.28 0.23
CA ALA A 389 -10.37 8.53 1.26
C ALA A 389 -11.32 7.55 1.93
N VAL A 390 -10.82 6.34 2.16
CA VAL A 390 -11.50 5.33 2.98
C VAL A 390 -10.90 5.40 4.38
N ARG A 391 -11.77 5.48 5.37
CA ARG A 391 -11.38 5.60 6.77
C ARG A 391 -10.70 4.31 7.23
N PRO A 392 -9.44 4.38 7.74
CA PRO A 392 -8.79 3.23 8.32
C PRO A 392 -9.45 2.78 9.62
N GLY A 393 -9.28 1.50 9.96
CA GLY A 393 -9.83 0.90 11.18
C GLY A 393 -11.09 0.06 10.95
N THR A 394 -11.56 -0.56 12.03
CA THR A 394 -12.67 -1.52 12.04
C THR A 394 -13.98 -0.84 12.41
N ARG A 395 -14.99 -0.97 11.55
CA ARG A 395 -16.37 -0.53 11.84
C ARG A 395 -16.93 -1.32 13.03
N GLY A 396 -17.55 -0.61 13.96
CA GLY A 396 -18.05 -1.14 15.23
C GLY A 396 -17.05 -0.98 16.38
N GLU A 397 -15.75 -0.88 16.08
CA GLU A 397 -14.67 -0.72 17.06
C GLU A 397 -14.11 0.71 17.03
N ASP A 398 -13.51 1.09 15.89
CA ASP A 398 -12.87 2.39 15.69
C ASP A 398 -13.87 3.49 15.31
N TYR A 399 -14.93 3.12 14.59
CA TYR A 399 -15.98 4.03 14.14
C TYR A 399 -17.30 3.30 13.87
N GLN A 400 -18.42 4.02 13.89
CA GLN A 400 -19.74 3.38 13.79
C GLN A 400 -20.36 3.41 12.39
N ASN A 401 -20.33 4.57 11.71
CA ASN A 401 -21.09 4.77 10.46
C ASN A 401 -20.18 5.10 9.27
N GLU A 402 -19.83 6.37 9.07
CA GLU A 402 -19.19 6.84 7.84
C GLU A 402 -17.74 6.35 7.70
N ASP A 403 -17.47 5.71 6.56
CA ASP A 403 -16.21 5.05 6.21
C ASP A 403 -15.62 5.53 4.88
N LEU A 404 -16.41 6.23 4.07
CA LEU A 404 -15.98 6.82 2.81
C LEU A 404 -16.12 8.34 2.86
N PHE A 405 -15.03 9.04 2.57
CA PHE A 405 -14.94 10.49 2.60
C PHE A 405 -14.52 11.03 1.24
N VAL A 406 -15.17 12.12 0.82
CA VAL A 406 -15.19 12.53 -0.58
C VAL A 406 -15.08 14.04 -0.67
N LEU A 407 -14.24 14.54 -1.57
CA LEU A 407 -14.17 15.95 -1.90
C LEU A 407 -15.05 16.29 -3.11
N THR A 408 -15.83 17.37 -2.99
CA THR A 408 -16.54 17.99 -4.12
C THR A 408 -15.80 19.21 -4.65
N GLY A 409 -15.98 19.53 -5.93
CA GLY A 409 -15.35 20.68 -6.57
C GLY A 409 -16.11 21.99 -6.37
N TYR A 410 -17.42 22.02 -6.67
CA TYR A 410 -18.22 23.25 -6.68
C TYR A 410 -19.65 23.04 -6.12
N PRO A 411 -19.96 23.51 -4.89
CA PRO A 411 -19.02 24.11 -3.93
C PRO A 411 -18.05 23.07 -3.38
N GLY A 412 -16.88 23.51 -2.91
CA GLY A 412 -15.94 22.63 -2.23
C GLY A 412 -16.41 22.19 -0.84
N LYS A 413 -16.62 20.88 -0.68
CA LYS A 413 -17.05 20.25 0.57
C LYS A 413 -16.27 18.95 0.81
N LEU A 414 -16.11 18.59 2.08
CA LEU A 414 -15.90 17.21 2.50
C LEU A 414 -17.26 16.57 2.74
N VAL A 415 -17.56 15.46 2.08
CA VAL A 415 -18.79 14.69 2.25
C VAL A 415 -18.44 13.35 2.88
N ALA A 416 -19.20 12.97 3.91
CA ALA A 416 -19.06 11.69 4.60
C ALA A 416 -20.20 10.75 4.20
N ILE A 417 -19.83 9.53 3.78
CA ILE A 417 -20.72 8.50 3.28
C ILE A 417 -20.55 7.27 4.17
N ASP A 418 -21.66 6.74 4.67
CA ASP A 418 -21.72 5.37 5.16
C ASP A 418 -21.91 4.45 3.95
N SER A 419 -20.84 3.76 3.56
CA SER A 419 -20.85 2.90 2.38
C SER A 419 -21.60 1.59 2.59
N GLY A 420 -21.87 1.22 3.85
CA GLY A 420 -22.39 -0.09 4.26
C GLY A 420 -21.46 -1.26 3.92
N LYS A 421 -20.23 -1.01 3.44
CA LYS A 421 -19.28 -2.08 3.11
C LYS A 421 -18.56 -2.54 4.38
N PRO A 422 -18.29 -3.85 4.51
CA PRO A 422 -17.58 -4.36 5.67
C PRO A 422 -16.22 -3.69 5.79
N ALA A 423 -15.95 -3.11 6.95
CA ALA A 423 -14.63 -2.61 7.31
C ALA A 423 -13.77 -3.68 8.00
N GLN A 424 -14.27 -4.92 8.06
CA GLN A 424 -13.55 -6.00 8.70
C GLN A 424 -12.20 -6.20 8.00
N GLU A 425 -11.09 -6.09 8.73
CA GLU A 425 -10.03 -7.09 8.51
C GLU A 425 -10.75 -8.44 8.39
N PRO A 426 -10.48 -9.28 7.39
CA PRO A 426 -11.10 -10.58 7.32
C PRO A 426 -10.86 -11.26 8.67
N THR A 427 -11.89 -11.31 9.53
CA THR A 427 -11.91 -12.17 10.68
C THR A 427 -11.94 -13.57 10.11
N LEU A 428 -10.76 -14.16 9.97
CA LEU A 428 -10.65 -15.59 10.17
C LEU A 428 -11.06 -15.78 11.62
N GLN A 429 -12.25 -16.34 11.76
CA GLN A 429 -12.90 -16.69 13.00
C GLN A 429 -11.85 -17.17 14.02
N GLU A 430 -11.57 -16.34 15.02
CA GLU A 430 -10.73 -16.71 16.15
C GLU A 430 -11.32 -17.98 16.78
N ASP A 431 -10.56 -19.07 16.77
CA ASP A 431 -10.79 -20.14 17.72
C ASP A 431 -10.19 -19.67 19.05
N PRO A 432 -10.99 -19.43 20.11
CA PRO A 432 -10.46 -18.99 21.38
C PRO A 432 -9.77 -20.17 22.07
N SER A 433 -8.52 -20.44 21.71
CA SER A 433 -7.64 -21.27 22.52
C SER A 433 -6.29 -20.59 22.72
N GLU A 434 -6.11 -20.18 23.97
CA GLU A 434 -4.88 -19.91 24.70
C GLU A 434 -3.82 -19.01 24.04
N THR A 435 -3.63 -17.83 24.65
CA THR A 435 -2.36 -17.11 24.61
C THR A 435 -1.24 -18.02 25.13
N ILE A 436 -0.56 -18.72 24.22
CA ILE A 436 0.64 -19.49 24.52
C ILE A 436 1.70 -18.48 24.97
N THR A 437 2.00 -18.48 26.26
CA THR A 437 3.14 -17.75 26.78
C THR A 437 4.41 -18.47 26.31
N PRO A 438 5.41 -17.75 25.76
CA PRO A 438 6.66 -18.38 25.32
C PRO A 438 7.27 -19.22 26.45
N PRO A 439 7.73 -20.45 26.18
CA PRO A 439 8.36 -21.29 27.19
C PRO A 439 9.60 -20.59 27.74
N ALA A 440 9.76 -20.63 29.07
CA ALA A 440 10.94 -20.05 29.71
C ALA A 440 12.22 -20.70 29.16
N PRO A 441 13.31 -19.93 28.97
CA PRO A 441 14.58 -20.47 28.52
C PRO A 441 15.04 -21.64 29.41
N PRO A 442 15.66 -22.69 28.84
CA PRO A 442 16.16 -23.80 29.64
C PRO A 442 17.17 -23.30 30.69
N THR A 443 17.03 -23.83 31.91
CA THR A 443 17.88 -23.48 33.05
C THR A 443 18.89 -24.59 33.35
N GLY A 444 20.09 -24.21 33.76
CA GLY A 444 21.18 -25.14 34.05
C GLY A 444 22.53 -24.44 34.03
N ASN A 445 23.60 -25.20 34.26
CA ASN A 445 24.96 -24.70 34.18
C ASN A 445 25.45 -24.66 32.72
N GLN A 446 26.47 -23.85 32.46
CA GLN A 446 27.14 -23.83 31.17
C GLN A 446 27.62 -25.24 30.78
N ASN A 447 27.33 -25.62 29.52
CA ASN A 447 27.57 -26.93 28.90
C ASN A 447 26.65 -28.08 29.34
N ASP A 448 25.65 -27.84 30.20
CA ASP A 448 24.61 -28.84 30.45
C ASP A 448 23.84 -29.12 29.14
N ALA A 449 23.49 -30.38 28.90
CA ALA A 449 22.67 -30.75 27.75
C ALA A 449 21.28 -30.13 27.87
N CYS A 450 20.74 -29.63 26.75
CA CYS A 450 19.41 -29.03 26.72
C CYS A 450 18.63 -29.46 25.47
N GLN A 451 17.30 -29.44 25.63
CA GLN A 451 16.32 -29.46 24.55
C GLN A 451 15.44 -28.23 24.76
N SER A 452 15.06 -27.57 23.67
CA SER A 452 14.32 -26.31 23.73
C SER A 452 13.64 -26.02 22.39
N PHE A 453 12.67 -25.11 22.44
CA PHE A 453 12.11 -24.45 21.27
C PHE A 453 12.82 -23.10 21.03
N VAL A 454 12.42 -22.43 19.95
CA VAL A 454 12.83 -21.06 19.60
C VAL A 454 12.60 -20.12 20.78
N GLN A 455 13.54 -19.22 21.02
CA GLN A 455 13.47 -18.24 22.13
C GLN A 455 13.13 -16.83 21.65
N ALA A 456 13.46 -16.48 20.41
CA ALA A 456 13.06 -15.21 19.80
C ALA A 456 13.05 -15.26 18.27
N VAL A 457 12.29 -14.35 17.65
CA VAL A 457 12.39 -14.03 16.23
C VAL A 457 13.34 -12.85 16.08
N THR A 458 14.45 -13.04 15.37
CA THR A 458 15.46 -11.98 15.14
C THR A 458 15.08 -11.08 13.99
N SER A 459 14.53 -11.66 12.92
CA SER A 459 14.00 -10.92 11.78
C SER A 459 12.94 -11.74 11.07
N PHE A 460 11.94 -11.07 10.54
CA PHE A 460 10.95 -11.63 9.65
C PHE A 460 10.84 -10.71 8.43
N THR A 461 10.99 -11.27 7.23
CA THR A 461 10.86 -10.55 5.96
C THR A 461 9.78 -11.26 5.16
N PRO A 462 8.53 -10.76 5.19
CA PRO A 462 7.44 -11.38 4.46
C PRO A 462 7.68 -11.30 2.96
N GLY A 463 7.43 -12.43 2.28
CA GLY A 463 7.35 -12.54 0.84
C GLY A 463 5.95 -12.20 0.32
N SER A 464 5.74 -12.26 -1.00
CA SER A 464 4.42 -11.97 -1.56
C SER A 464 3.38 -13.02 -1.14
N GLY A 465 2.22 -12.58 -0.67
CA GLY A 465 1.18 -13.48 -0.15
C GLY A 465 1.48 -14.06 1.24
N ALA A 466 2.42 -13.47 1.98
CA ALA A 466 2.51 -13.66 3.44
C ALA A 466 1.31 -12.99 4.15
N GLY A 467 1.14 -13.29 5.44
CA GLY A 467 0.24 -12.56 6.33
C GLY A 467 -0.60 -13.43 7.24
N PHE A 468 -0.79 -14.70 6.90
CA PHE A 468 -1.40 -15.67 7.80
C PHE A 468 -0.47 -15.92 8.99
N GLY A 469 -1.01 -15.88 10.21
CA GLY A 469 -0.28 -16.00 11.47
C GLY A 469 0.67 -14.84 11.82
N GLN A 470 0.90 -13.88 10.93
CA GLN A 470 1.89 -12.81 11.13
C GLN A 470 1.56 -11.91 12.33
N ALA A 471 0.28 -11.64 12.59
CA ALA A 471 -0.16 -10.84 13.75
C ALA A 471 0.16 -11.52 15.09
N SER A 472 0.33 -12.83 15.09
CA SER A 472 0.67 -13.64 16.27
C SER A 472 2.18 -13.76 16.48
N LEU A 473 3.00 -13.13 15.65
CA LEU A 473 4.44 -13.07 15.87
C LEU A 473 4.79 -12.19 17.09
N PRO A 474 5.80 -12.57 17.88
CA PRO A 474 6.63 -13.76 17.70
C PRO A 474 6.01 -15.04 18.28
N SER A 475 4.99 -14.94 19.14
CA SER A 475 4.50 -16.03 19.99
C SER A 475 4.14 -17.32 19.25
N ILE A 476 3.58 -17.22 18.04
CA ILE A 476 3.15 -18.37 17.23
C ILE A 476 4.30 -19.32 16.83
N VAL A 477 5.57 -18.91 16.94
CA VAL A 477 6.73 -19.76 16.60
C VAL A 477 7.67 -20.08 17.77
N LEU A 478 7.37 -19.63 18.99
CA LEU A 478 8.25 -19.79 20.17
C LEU A 478 7.97 -21.06 20.99
N GLY A 479 6.92 -21.81 20.66
CA GLY A 479 6.41 -22.94 21.43
C GLY A 479 6.67 -24.32 20.82
N PRO A 480 6.04 -25.38 21.38
CA PRO A 480 5.95 -26.66 20.70
C PRO A 480 5.22 -26.53 19.36
N PRO A 481 5.46 -27.45 18.41
CA PRO A 481 4.61 -27.54 17.23
C PRO A 481 3.16 -27.86 17.64
N GLU A 482 2.21 -27.51 16.79
CA GLU A 482 0.78 -27.74 16.95
C GLU A 482 0.21 -28.48 15.73
N GLY A 483 0.81 -29.62 15.39
CA GLY A 483 0.42 -30.44 14.25
C GLY A 483 -0.93 -31.14 14.42
N THR A 484 -1.60 -31.36 13.28
CA THR A 484 -2.92 -32.02 13.22
C THR A 484 -2.88 -33.39 12.53
N GLY A 485 -1.68 -33.93 12.28
CA GLY A 485 -1.45 -35.28 11.76
C GLY A 485 -1.26 -35.33 10.24
N GLU A 486 -1.42 -36.52 9.65
CA GLU A 486 -1.03 -36.78 8.25
C GLU A 486 -1.96 -36.17 7.18
N TYR A 487 -3.19 -35.79 7.55
CA TYR A 487 -4.28 -35.57 6.58
C TYR A 487 -4.72 -34.12 6.44
N GLN A 488 -4.23 -33.22 7.29
CA GLN A 488 -4.58 -31.80 7.28
C GLN A 488 -3.46 -30.99 7.93
N GLY A 489 -3.38 -29.70 7.58
CA GLY A 489 -2.55 -28.73 8.27
C GLY A 489 -3.22 -28.18 9.54
N SER A 490 -2.41 -27.58 10.40
CA SER A 490 -2.76 -26.70 11.52
C SER A 490 -2.99 -25.26 11.05
N ASN A 491 -3.65 -24.46 11.89
CA ASN A 491 -3.72 -23.00 11.72
C ASN A 491 -2.71 -22.26 12.62
N HIS A 492 -1.97 -22.99 13.45
CA HIS A 492 -0.92 -22.43 14.31
C HIS A 492 0.39 -22.31 13.52
N VAL A 493 0.38 -21.44 12.51
CA VAL A 493 1.52 -21.27 11.59
C VAL A 493 1.62 -19.82 11.17
N VAL A 494 2.84 -19.37 10.86
CA VAL A 494 3.09 -18.11 10.16
C VAL A 494 3.56 -18.39 8.73
N SER A 495 2.79 -17.89 7.76
CA SER A 495 3.13 -18.06 6.34
C SER A 495 4.15 -17.02 5.93
N LEU A 496 5.30 -17.46 5.43
CA LEU A 496 6.38 -16.52 5.12
C LEU A 496 6.14 -15.76 3.82
N GLY A 497 5.24 -16.20 2.95
CA GLY A 497 5.05 -15.65 1.61
C GLY A 497 6.09 -16.14 0.61
N THR A 498 5.82 -15.94 -0.68
CA THR A 498 6.76 -16.33 -1.75
C THR A 498 8.09 -15.60 -1.59
N SER A 499 9.18 -16.36 -1.47
CA SER A 499 10.54 -15.83 -1.19
C SER A 499 10.66 -15.08 0.15
N GLY A 500 9.71 -15.26 1.07
CA GLY A 500 9.82 -14.74 2.42
C GLY A 500 10.84 -15.49 3.25
N SER A 501 11.25 -14.87 4.36
CA SER A 501 12.23 -15.47 5.27
C SER A 501 12.01 -15.10 6.72
N ILE A 502 12.42 -15.99 7.62
CA ILE A 502 12.44 -15.76 9.06
C ILE A 502 13.79 -16.23 9.65
N VAL A 503 14.31 -15.46 10.59
CA VAL A 503 15.52 -15.80 11.36
C VAL A 503 15.13 -15.95 12.82
N LEU A 504 15.45 -17.11 13.38
CA LEU A 504 15.04 -17.56 14.69
C LEU A 504 16.26 -17.73 15.59
N ASP A 505 16.17 -17.23 16.82
CA ASP A 505 17.20 -17.34 17.84
C ASP A 505 16.84 -18.44 18.85
N MET A 506 17.73 -19.42 18.99
CA MET A 506 17.59 -20.52 19.95
C MET A 506 17.98 -20.12 21.39
N GLY A 507 18.41 -18.87 21.59
CA GLY A 507 18.75 -18.31 22.89
C GLY A 507 19.98 -18.96 23.51
N ASN A 508 19.86 -19.36 24.78
CA ASN A 508 20.96 -19.93 25.56
C ASN A 508 21.15 -21.44 25.34
N CYS A 509 20.22 -22.14 24.67
CA CYS A 509 20.40 -23.53 24.26
C CYS A 509 20.92 -23.56 22.83
N ARG A 510 22.23 -23.75 22.66
CA ARG A 510 22.83 -23.82 21.32
C ARG A 510 22.81 -25.22 20.76
N ILE A 511 22.44 -25.34 19.49
CA ILE A 511 22.43 -26.59 18.75
C ILE A 511 23.88 -27.06 18.61
N VAL A 512 24.16 -28.32 18.95
CA VAL A 512 25.49 -28.92 18.87
C VAL A 512 25.45 -30.20 18.08
N ASN A 513 26.43 -30.37 17.20
CA ASN A 513 26.56 -31.55 16.37
C ASN A 513 26.80 -32.79 17.25
N LYS A 514 25.88 -33.76 17.16
CA LYS A 514 26.04 -35.12 17.68
C LYS A 514 25.68 -36.13 16.60
N SER A 515 25.75 -37.42 16.95
CA SER A 515 25.32 -38.48 16.04
C SER A 515 23.82 -38.36 15.74
N GLY A 516 23.47 -38.16 14.47
CA GLY A 516 22.09 -38.04 14.00
C GLY A 516 21.56 -36.60 14.05
N PRO A 517 20.27 -36.39 13.76
CA PRO A 517 19.71 -35.05 13.68
C PRO A 517 19.84 -34.27 14.98
N ASP A 518 20.15 -32.97 14.86
CA ASP A 518 20.39 -32.06 15.97
C ASP A 518 19.22 -31.11 16.23
N PHE A 519 18.39 -30.85 15.23
CA PHE A 519 17.18 -30.04 15.34
C PHE A 519 16.11 -30.45 14.32
N ILE A 520 14.88 -29.99 14.53
CA ILE A 520 13.73 -30.26 13.67
C ILE A 520 13.05 -28.93 13.34
N VAL A 521 12.66 -28.77 12.08
CA VAL A 521 11.83 -27.66 11.59
C VAL A 521 10.43 -28.21 11.35
N PHE A 522 9.43 -27.55 11.94
CA PHE A 522 8.02 -27.88 11.79
C PHE A 522 7.34 -26.87 10.87
N GLU A 523 6.64 -27.43 9.90
CA GLU A 523 5.90 -26.75 8.84
C GLU A 523 4.47 -27.29 8.87
N ASN A 524 3.61 -26.92 7.93
CA ASN A 524 2.23 -27.34 7.85
C ASN A 524 1.88 -28.40 6.79
N SER A 525 2.84 -29.18 6.31
CA SER A 525 2.61 -30.15 5.23
C SER A 525 1.60 -31.24 5.63
N PHE A 526 0.89 -31.78 4.63
CA PHE A 526 0.01 -32.93 4.80
C PHE A 526 -0.06 -33.77 3.52
N TYR A 527 -0.48 -35.02 3.62
CA TYR A 527 -0.57 -35.92 2.47
C TYR A 527 -1.89 -35.72 1.71
N VAL A 528 -1.81 -35.28 0.46
CA VAL A 528 -2.99 -35.06 -0.38
C VAL A 528 -3.71 -36.39 -0.60
N SER A 529 -4.98 -36.46 -0.19
CA SER A 529 -5.78 -37.69 -0.22
C SER A 529 -5.13 -38.88 0.53
N GLY A 530 -4.29 -38.60 1.54
CA GLY A 530 -3.59 -39.62 2.33
C GLY A 530 -2.45 -40.34 1.60
N ASN A 531 -1.98 -39.81 0.47
CA ASN A 531 -0.87 -40.39 -0.27
C ASN A 531 0.48 -39.76 0.14
N SER A 532 1.33 -40.52 0.83
CA SER A 532 2.66 -40.04 1.26
C SER A 532 3.65 -39.75 0.13
N ALA A 533 3.37 -40.24 -1.09
CA ALA A 533 4.11 -39.87 -2.30
C ALA A 533 3.59 -38.58 -2.96
N SER A 534 2.60 -37.91 -2.36
CA SER A 534 2.02 -36.66 -2.86
C SER A 534 1.72 -35.70 -1.70
N PRO A 535 2.75 -35.22 -1.00
CA PRO A 535 2.57 -34.19 0.01
C PRO A 535 2.12 -32.88 -0.62
N TYR A 536 1.28 -32.13 0.09
CA TYR A 536 1.14 -30.70 -0.11
C TYR A 536 2.36 -30.05 0.51
N ALA A 537 3.37 -29.78 -0.33
CA ALA A 537 4.71 -29.41 0.11
C ALA A 537 4.99 -27.93 -0.17
N GLU A 538 5.14 -27.14 0.89
CA GLU A 538 5.55 -25.74 0.85
C GLU A 538 7.00 -25.63 1.32
N LEU A 539 7.90 -25.83 0.36
CA LEU A 539 9.31 -26.11 0.66
C LEU A 539 10.06 -24.90 1.21
N GLY A 540 10.85 -25.13 2.26
CA GLY A 540 11.77 -24.16 2.84
C GLY A 540 13.23 -24.56 2.70
N LYS A 541 14.11 -23.60 2.35
CA LYS A 541 15.56 -23.73 2.45
C LYS A 541 15.99 -23.38 3.88
N ILE A 542 16.79 -24.26 4.48
CA ILE A 542 17.29 -24.09 5.85
C ILE A 542 18.76 -23.70 5.83
N SER A 543 19.11 -22.74 6.67
CA SER A 543 20.49 -22.32 6.89
C SER A 543 20.72 -21.99 8.37
N VAL A 544 21.94 -22.19 8.86
CA VAL A 544 22.25 -21.99 10.28
C VAL A 544 23.44 -21.09 10.48
N SER A 545 23.48 -20.40 11.62
CA SER A 545 24.55 -19.48 11.98
C SER A 545 24.87 -19.55 13.48
N SER A 546 26.12 -19.31 13.83
CA SER A 546 26.56 -19.13 15.23
C SER A 546 26.54 -17.67 15.68
N ASP A 547 26.63 -16.72 14.75
CA ASP A 547 26.77 -15.28 14.99
C ASP A 547 25.57 -14.44 14.50
N GLY A 548 24.65 -15.05 13.74
CA GLY A 548 23.47 -14.40 13.17
C GLY A 548 23.75 -13.55 11.93
N ALA A 549 24.99 -13.57 11.43
CA ALA A 549 25.42 -12.81 10.26
C ALA A 549 25.88 -13.72 9.11
N THR A 550 26.64 -14.77 9.43
CA THR A 550 27.15 -15.72 8.45
C THR A 550 26.34 -17.01 8.53
N PHE A 551 25.56 -17.29 7.48
CA PHE A 551 24.72 -18.48 7.40
C PHE A 551 25.34 -19.53 6.48
N VAL A 552 25.22 -20.80 6.89
CA VAL A 552 25.62 -21.97 6.11
C VAL A 552 24.37 -22.75 5.74
N ASP A 553 24.16 -22.93 4.43
CA ASP A 553 22.96 -23.53 3.87
C ASP A 553 23.04 -25.07 3.92
N PHE A 554 21.93 -25.71 4.28
CA PHE A 554 21.72 -27.12 3.98
C PHE A 554 21.40 -27.30 2.48
N PRO A 555 21.99 -28.29 1.80
CA PRO A 555 21.60 -28.61 0.44
C PRO A 555 20.11 -29.01 0.39
N CYS A 556 19.30 -28.28 -0.39
CA CYS A 556 17.87 -28.53 -0.54
C CYS A 556 17.52 -28.88 -2.00
N GLN A 557 16.92 -30.05 -2.21
CA GLN A 557 16.49 -30.54 -3.52
C GLN A 557 15.03 -30.17 -3.84
N SER A 558 14.76 -28.91 -4.19
CA SER A 558 13.38 -28.40 -4.31
C SER A 558 12.57 -28.90 -5.54
N THR A 559 13.22 -29.54 -6.52
CA THR A 559 12.60 -29.86 -7.81
C THR A 559 12.19 -31.32 -7.98
N LEU A 560 12.57 -32.21 -7.06
CA LEU A 560 12.33 -33.64 -7.19
C LEU A 560 12.03 -34.27 -5.82
N TYR A 561 10.84 -34.86 -5.69
CA TYR A 561 10.47 -35.72 -4.57
C TYR A 561 11.51 -36.84 -4.40
N PRO A 562 12.01 -37.10 -3.18
CA PRO A 562 11.47 -36.68 -1.88
C PRO A 562 12.14 -35.43 -1.28
N TYR A 563 12.38 -34.38 -2.06
CA TYR A 563 12.79 -33.04 -1.59
C TYR A 563 13.90 -33.01 -0.53
N VAL A 564 14.88 -33.90 -0.67
CA VAL A 564 15.91 -34.15 0.34
C VAL A 564 16.60 -32.86 0.76
N GLY A 565 16.66 -32.64 2.08
CA GLY A 565 17.31 -31.49 2.71
C GLY A 565 16.55 -30.16 2.63
N CYS A 566 15.33 -30.15 2.10
CA CYS A 566 14.37 -29.06 2.28
C CYS A 566 13.46 -29.35 3.49
N ALA A 567 12.96 -28.31 4.16
CA ALA A 567 11.80 -28.41 5.06
C ALA A 567 10.48 -28.34 4.27
N GLY A 568 9.36 -28.70 4.90
CA GLY A 568 8.00 -28.45 4.40
C GLY A 568 7.41 -29.53 3.51
N TRP A 569 7.67 -30.82 3.78
CA TRP A 569 7.06 -31.91 2.99
C TRP A 569 6.65 -33.17 3.78
N HIS A 570 7.00 -33.25 5.07
CA HIS A 570 6.49 -34.23 6.01
C HIS A 570 5.44 -33.59 6.94
N PRO A 571 4.34 -34.30 7.21
CA PRO A 571 3.36 -33.83 8.18
C PRO A 571 3.95 -33.68 9.58
N VAL A 572 3.37 -32.74 10.33
CA VAL A 572 3.69 -32.56 11.74
C VAL A 572 2.71 -33.36 12.58
N LEU A 573 3.26 -34.30 13.32
CA LEU A 573 2.50 -35.25 14.13
C LEU A 573 2.44 -34.81 15.59
N SER A 574 3.48 -34.15 16.09
CA SER A 574 3.55 -33.65 17.45
C SER A 574 2.63 -32.44 17.66
N ASN A 575 1.92 -32.43 18.79
CA ASN A 575 1.28 -31.23 19.31
C ASN A 575 1.33 -31.19 20.84
N SER A 576 1.01 -30.05 21.45
CA SER A 576 1.18 -29.86 22.91
C SER A 576 0.32 -30.79 23.77
N THR A 577 -0.69 -31.45 23.20
CA THR A 577 -1.69 -32.24 23.95
C THR A 577 -1.72 -33.72 23.62
N ASN A 578 -1.07 -34.17 22.54
CA ASN A 578 -1.19 -35.55 22.05
C ASN A 578 -0.13 -36.53 22.59
N GLY A 579 0.85 -36.05 23.35
CA GLY A 579 1.88 -36.88 23.99
C GLY A 579 2.96 -37.42 23.05
N ILE A 580 2.99 -36.99 21.79
CA ILE A 580 4.10 -37.24 20.87
C ILE A 580 5.22 -36.26 21.21
N SER A 581 6.46 -36.75 21.32
CA SER A 581 7.60 -35.89 21.66
C SER A 581 7.99 -35.02 20.47
N PRO A 582 8.06 -33.67 20.61
CA PRO A 582 8.57 -32.81 19.54
C PRO A 582 10.10 -32.86 19.40
N PHE A 583 10.80 -33.54 20.31
CA PHE A 583 12.26 -33.67 20.30
C PHE A 583 12.74 -35.04 19.78
N ASP A 584 11.82 -35.90 19.33
CA ASP A 584 12.14 -37.22 18.78
C ASP A 584 11.80 -37.27 17.28
N PRO A 585 12.80 -37.17 16.39
CA PRO A 585 12.59 -37.11 14.95
C PRO A 585 11.98 -38.39 14.38
N SER A 586 11.91 -39.49 15.13
CA SER A 586 11.27 -40.73 14.68
C SER A 586 9.74 -40.72 14.81
N VAL A 587 9.17 -39.79 15.58
CA VAL A 587 7.73 -39.73 15.86
C VAL A 587 7.12 -38.34 15.72
N SER A 588 7.90 -37.27 15.79
CA SER A 588 7.40 -35.88 15.82
C SER A 588 6.76 -35.40 14.52
N GLY A 589 7.16 -35.98 13.38
CA GLY A 589 6.96 -35.37 12.07
C GLY A 589 7.91 -34.19 11.83
N GLY A 590 7.64 -33.40 10.78
CA GLY A 590 8.52 -32.31 10.31
C GLY A 590 9.86 -32.80 9.75
N GLU A 591 10.78 -31.88 9.47
CA GLU A 591 12.08 -32.19 8.89
C GLU A 591 13.23 -32.04 9.87
N ALA A 592 13.97 -33.13 10.05
CA ALA A 592 15.13 -33.20 10.93
C ALA A 592 16.43 -32.87 10.18
N PHE A 593 17.30 -32.10 10.81
CA PHE A 593 18.57 -31.61 10.25
C PHE A 593 19.76 -31.98 11.15
N ASP A 594 20.84 -32.46 10.53
CA ASP A 594 22.08 -32.90 11.18
C ASP A 594 23.22 -31.94 10.79
N LEU A 595 23.83 -31.26 11.76
CA LEU A 595 24.89 -30.28 11.51
C LEU A 595 26.13 -30.90 10.85
N ASP A 596 26.36 -32.22 11.00
CA ASP A 596 27.46 -32.92 10.33
C ASP A 596 27.33 -32.87 8.80
N ALA A 597 26.10 -32.82 8.29
CA ALA A 597 25.82 -32.74 6.85
C ALA A 597 26.39 -31.48 6.17
N ILE A 598 26.62 -30.42 6.95
CA ILE A 598 27.18 -29.14 6.48
C ILE A 598 28.52 -28.79 7.14
N GLY A 599 29.10 -29.70 7.94
CA GLY A 599 30.40 -29.53 8.58
C GLY A 599 30.44 -28.45 9.67
N ILE A 600 29.33 -28.20 10.36
CA ILE A 600 29.22 -27.23 11.44
C ILE A 600 29.20 -27.94 12.79
N SER A 601 29.90 -27.40 13.79
CA SER A 601 29.94 -27.99 15.14
C SER A 601 28.86 -27.46 16.08
N GLU A 602 28.37 -26.24 15.82
CA GLU A 602 27.41 -25.55 16.67
C GLU A 602 26.66 -24.45 15.89
N ALA A 603 25.38 -24.25 16.21
CA ALA A 603 24.58 -23.14 15.72
C ALA A 603 23.70 -22.54 16.83
N ARG A 604 23.35 -21.26 16.67
CA ARG A 604 22.39 -20.53 17.52
C ARG A 604 21.19 -20.03 16.74
N TYR A 605 21.39 -19.66 15.49
CA TYR A 605 20.35 -19.10 14.64
C TYR A 605 19.98 -20.08 13.54
N ILE A 606 18.68 -20.17 13.27
CA ILE A 606 18.13 -20.87 12.11
C ILE A 606 17.48 -19.81 11.23
N ARG A 607 17.79 -19.83 9.93
CA ARG A 607 17.08 -19.05 8.91
C ARG A 607 16.35 -19.99 7.96
N ILE A 608 15.09 -19.68 7.75
CA ILE A 608 14.16 -20.39 6.86
C ILE A 608 13.79 -19.42 5.74
N GLU A 609 13.92 -19.87 4.49
CA GLU A 609 13.54 -19.10 3.29
C GLU A 609 12.56 -19.94 2.45
N ASP A 610 11.43 -19.36 2.05
CA ASP A 610 10.49 -20.03 1.14
C ASP A 610 11.14 -20.29 -0.24
N MET A 611 10.90 -21.48 -0.77
CA MET A 611 11.42 -21.93 -2.07
C MET A 611 10.32 -22.30 -3.07
N SER A 612 9.07 -22.44 -2.62
CA SER A 612 8.01 -23.06 -3.44
C SER A 612 7.03 -22.04 -4.02
N GLY A 613 6.75 -20.94 -3.29
CA GLY A 613 5.70 -19.97 -3.66
C GLY A 613 4.30 -20.57 -3.79
N ILE A 614 4.09 -21.79 -3.29
CA ILE A 614 2.79 -22.49 -3.25
C ILE A 614 1.92 -21.85 -2.16
N GLY A 615 0.60 -22.04 -2.21
CA GLY A 615 -0.35 -21.48 -1.24
C GLY A 615 -1.31 -20.44 -1.83
N PHE A 616 -2.26 -19.98 -1.01
CA PHE A 616 -3.37 -19.12 -1.44
C PHE A 616 -3.56 -17.93 -0.50
N GLY A 617 -3.93 -16.77 -1.06
CA GLY A 617 -4.19 -15.57 -0.27
C GLY A 617 -2.96 -15.11 0.53
N ASN A 618 -3.16 -14.93 1.84
CA ASN A 618 -2.12 -14.56 2.81
C ASN A 618 -1.38 -15.78 3.39
N ALA A 619 -1.71 -17.00 2.96
CA ALA A 619 -1.05 -18.24 3.35
C ALA A 619 -0.22 -18.81 2.19
N LYS A 620 0.66 -17.99 1.60
CA LYS A 620 1.63 -18.44 0.60
C LYS A 620 2.98 -18.74 1.23
N GLY A 621 3.74 -19.60 0.56
CA GLY A 621 5.06 -20.02 0.97
C GLY A 621 5.00 -20.98 2.14
N ILE A 622 6.17 -21.25 2.73
CA ILE A 622 6.25 -22.12 3.90
C ILE A 622 5.37 -21.60 5.06
N ASP A 623 4.52 -22.47 5.58
CA ASP A 623 3.64 -22.23 6.72
C ASP A 623 4.35 -22.71 7.99
N HIS A 624 5.16 -21.81 8.57
CA HIS A 624 6.06 -22.19 9.64
C HIS A 624 5.35 -22.29 11.00
N ASP A 625 5.46 -23.46 11.65
CA ASP A 625 4.89 -23.73 12.98
C ASP A 625 5.93 -23.49 14.10
N ALA A 626 6.96 -24.34 14.18
CA ALA A 626 7.90 -24.35 15.30
C ALA A 626 9.28 -24.91 14.93
N ASN A 627 10.24 -24.85 15.86
CA ASN A 627 11.52 -25.57 15.76
C ASN A 627 11.86 -26.22 17.10
N SER A 628 12.46 -27.41 17.06
CA SER A 628 12.95 -28.11 18.25
C SER A 628 14.43 -28.41 18.18
N ILE A 629 15.14 -28.20 19.28
CA ILE A 629 16.54 -28.60 19.46
C ILE A 629 16.58 -30.00 20.07
N ILE A 630 17.09 -30.97 19.31
CA ILE A 630 17.30 -32.35 19.77
C ILE A 630 18.58 -32.43 20.60
N ASN A 631 19.67 -31.86 20.07
CA ASN A 631 21.00 -31.87 20.66
C ASN A 631 21.45 -30.44 20.98
N GLY A 632 21.21 -29.99 22.21
CA GLY A 632 21.62 -28.67 22.67
C GLY A 632 22.64 -28.69 23.80
N LYS A 633 23.33 -27.56 23.99
CA LYS A 633 24.07 -27.23 25.23
C LYS A 633 23.76 -25.82 25.72
N ILE A 634 23.66 -25.64 27.04
CA ILE A 634 23.50 -24.32 27.66
C ILE A 634 24.80 -23.52 27.51
N GLN A 635 24.69 -22.22 27.19
CA GLN A 635 25.83 -21.29 27.05
C GLN A 635 26.00 -20.30 28.18
#